data_AF-A0A1H0KE19-F1
#
_entry.id   AF-A0A1H0KE19-F1
#
_cell.length_a   1.000
_cell.length_b   1.000
_cell.length_c   1.000
_cell.angle_alpha   90.00
_cell.angle_beta   90.00
_cell.angle_gamma   90.00
#
_symmetry.space_group_name_H-M   'P 1'
#
loop_
_entity.id
_entity.type
_entity.pdbx_description
1 polymer ?
#
loop_
_entity_poly.entity_id
_entity_poly.type
_entity_poly.pdbx_seq_one_letter_code
_entity_poly.pdbx_strand_id
1 'polypeptide(L)'
;MNCTTLNVDLGKKSFDRICNEIDGQQVLYGQALDPALSGGHLSWRSPAPGAENVLLFGVGPLAGTMFPGAGVASFFGRSSDSFPVRSGRIAGDFGSALRSAGYNRLSVSGTAQNPCCLYISDDIVEIRDCSLLQFRNMDELAAAVTEELDDPDVKIIATGISGDNGVAGAVAQCCRTRSGSVDLGHIMVRMNLKVIAVSGTGGVRVSEPENFFRTCLQLHREIAETGKGGTKKQSSQTGFFDRGGMALFTSLGNGRLSCAGCGIGCYARYHVYSHQAVLVGSKELQGLGELLSFDQPEQVAQYIRFCQNSGLDSRWFARIYNWLCELTHRKILDPVHVDGIRVHGGNQAALMDLAQKTVTRSGVGDILAGGVESASRFFGQRLSSWCESGYDTAGGGMQMVSGSRLSDLLGICSGVSQILGPARLGAARLAVALNQCCGLDLSAADLMDQLVEMEQHTSECSADGCRLYQ
;
A
#
# COMPACT_ATOMS: atom_id res chain seq x y z
N MET A 1 -16.47 14.46 -21.36
CA MET A 1 -15.10 13.95 -21.13
C MET A 1 -15.03 12.61 -21.85
N ASN A 2 -14.11 12.42 -22.80
CA ASN A 2 -13.93 11.10 -23.40
C ASN A 2 -13.24 10.22 -22.36
N CYS A 3 -13.98 9.36 -21.70
CA CYS A 3 -13.40 8.45 -20.72
C CYS A 3 -13.01 7.14 -21.39
N THR A 4 -11.71 6.89 -21.46
CA THR A 4 -11.14 5.67 -22.01
C THR A 4 -10.81 4.71 -20.88
N THR A 5 -11.37 3.50 -20.94
CA THR A 5 -10.94 2.35 -20.15
C THR A 5 -10.05 1.48 -21.03
N LEU A 6 -8.86 1.13 -20.52
CA LEU A 6 -7.98 0.13 -21.16
C LEU A 6 -8.19 -1.21 -20.47
N ASN A 7 -8.64 -2.21 -21.22
CA ASN A 7 -8.75 -3.60 -20.75
C ASN A 7 -7.58 -4.40 -21.32
N VAL A 8 -6.94 -5.19 -20.46
CA VAL A 8 -5.78 -6.03 -20.80
C VAL A 8 -6.04 -7.44 -20.26
N ASP A 9 -5.92 -8.44 -21.12
CA ASP A 9 -5.96 -9.86 -20.77
C ASP A 9 -4.55 -10.44 -20.92
N LEU A 10 -3.90 -10.74 -19.79
CA LEU A 10 -2.52 -11.24 -19.76
C LEU A 10 -2.41 -12.66 -20.30
N GLY A 11 -3.45 -13.49 -20.10
CA GLY A 11 -3.45 -14.87 -20.56
C GLY A 11 -3.59 -14.96 -22.08
N LYS A 12 -4.44 -14.11 -22.66
CA LYS A 12 -4.65 -14.03 -24.12
C LYS A 12 -3.67 -13.10 -24.84
N LYS A 13 -2.90 -12.31 -24.08
CA LYS A 13 -2.02 -11.24 -24.58
C LYS A 13 -2.76 -10.27 -25.51
N SER A 14 -3.97 -9.87 -25.10
CA SER A 14 -4.84 -8.99 -25.89
C SER A 14 -5.26 -7.77 -25.08
N PHE A 15 -5.59 -6.68 -25.77
CA PHE A 15 -6.14 -5.49 -25.13
C PHE A 15 -7.28 -4.90 -25.97
N ASP A 16 -8.19 -4.21 -25.28
CA ASP A 16 -9.26 -3.42 -25.91
C ASP A 16 -9.42 -2.07 -25.21
N ARG A 17 -9.88 -1.08 -25.98
CA ARG A 17 -10.17 0.26 -25.50
C ARG A 17 -11.66 0.50 -25.56
N ILE A 18 -12.23 0.90 -24.43
CA ILE A 18 -13.63 1.27 -24.34
C ILE A 18 -13.73 2.76 -24.07
N CYS A 19 -14.30 3.48 -25.02
CA CYS A 19 -14.70 4.88 -24.85
C CYS A 19 -16.14 4.90 -24.34
N ASN A 20 -16.32 5.21 -23.06
CA ASN A 20 -17.63 5.42 -22.48
C ASN A 20 -17.80 6.90 -22.12
N GLU A 21 -19.00 7.43 -22.34
CA GLU A 21 -19.42 8.63 -21.62
C GLU A 21 -19.73 8.20 -20.18
N ILE A 22 -18.88 8.60 -19.24
CA ILE A 22 -19.16 8.39 -17.82
C ILE A 22 -20.06 9.54 -17.35
N ASP A 23 -21.22 9.20 -16.80
CA ASP A 23 -22.13 10.15 -16.14
C ASP A 23 -21.39 10.89 -15.01
N GLY A 24 -21.60 12.20 -14.87
CA GLY A 24 -20.83 13.09 -14.00
C GLY A 24 -20.75 12.67 -12.53
N GLN A 25 -21.74 11.89 -12.04
CA GLN A 25 -21.74 11.33 -10.70
C GLN A 25 -20.77 10.15 -10.52
N GLN A 26 -20.53 9.36 -11.56
CA GLN A 26 -19.58 8.24 -11.56
C GLN A 26 -18.11 8.71 -11.70
N VAL A 27 -17.89 9.95 -12.15
CA VAL A 27 -16.57 10.57 -12.34
C VAL A 27 -15.97 11.07 -11.01
N LEU A 28 -16.79 11.47 -10.04
CA LEU A 28 -16.33 12.10 -8.80
C LEU A 28 -15.55 11.15 -7.89
N TYR A 29 -15.74 9.86 -8.06
CA TYR A 29 -15.10 8.82 -7.27
C TYR A 29 -14.06 8.13 -8.14
N GLY A 30 -12.83 8.66 -8.16
CA GLY A 30 -11.63 7.92 -8.57
C GLY A 30 -11.31 6.72 -7.65
N GLN A 31 -12.33 6.19 -6.98
CA GLN A 31 -12.31 5.01 -6.15
C GLN A 31 -12.89 3.88 -6.99
N ALA A 32 -12.18 2.77 -7.04
CA ALA A 32 -12.70 1.51 -7.54
C ALA A 32 -13.77 0.90 -6.59
N LEU A 33 -14.52 1.76 -5.87
CA LEU A 33 -15.49 1.44 -4.84
C LEU A 33 -16.71 2.32 -5.04
N ASP A 34 -17.66 1.88 -5.86
CA ASP A 34 -19.06 2.12 -5.53
C ASP A 34 -19.98 0.99 -6.04
N PRO A 35 -20.27 -0.02 -5.18
CA PRO A 35 -21.33 -0.98 -5.42
C PRO A 35 -22.75 -0.38 -5.26
N ALA A 36 -22.95 0.73 -4.54
CA ALA A 36 -24.25 1.33 -4.26
C ALA A 36 -24.74 2.30 -5.36
N LEU A 37 -23.83 2.88 -6.16
CA LEU A 37 -24.17 3.60 -7.41
C LEU A 37 -24.45 2.65 -8.58
N SER A 38 -24.32 1.32 -8.40
CA SER A 38 -24.76 0.31 -9.37
C SER A 38 -26.27 0.06 -9.33
N GLY A 39 -27.06 1.07 -8.91
CA GLY A 39 -28.50 1.13 -9.14
C GLY A 39 -28.77 0.55 -10.53
N GLY A 40 -29.45 -0.59 -10.53
CA GLY A 40 -29.32 -1.61 -11.57
C GLY A 40 -29.16 -1.01 -12.96
N HIS A 41 -28.11 -1.43 -13.68
CA HIS A 41 -27.82 -1.22 -15.11
C HIS A 41 -26.42 -0.69 -15.47
N LEU A 42 -25.48 -0.55 -14.53
CA LEU A 42 -24.07 -0.73 -14.89
C LEU A 42 -23.70 -2.19 -14.71
N SER A 43 -24.02 -2.98 -15.73
CA SER A 43 -23.36 -4.27 -15.89
C SER A 43 -21.87 -3.99 -15.91
N TRP A 44 -21.17 -4.43 -14.87
CA TRP A 44 -19.81 -4.93 -15.00
C TRP A 44 -19.73 -5.60 -16.37
N ARG A 45 -19.07 -4.98 -17.35
CA ARG A 45 -18.30 -5.83 -18.24
C ARG A 45 -17.21 -6.36 -17.34
N SER A 46 -17.57 -7.44 -16.65
CA SER A 46 -16.63 -8.28 -15.92
C SER A 46 -15.44 -8.46 -16.86
N PRO A 47 -14.21 -8.47 -16.34
CA PRO A 47 -13.13 -9.14 -17.06
C PRO A 47 -13.69 -10.47 -17.57
N ALA A 48 -13.35 -10.84 -18.81
CA ALA A 48 -14.04 -11.87 -19.58
C ALA A 48 -14.60 -13.00 -18.67
N PRO A 49 -15.90 -13.33 -18.74
CA PRO A 49 -16.52 -14.30 -17.84
C PRO A 49 -15.63 -15.55 -17.68
N GLY A 50 -15.19 -15.83 -16.46
CA GLY A 50 -14.22 -16.91 -16.16
C GLY A 50 -12.78 -16.48 -15.85
N ALA A 51 -12.45 -15.17 -15.86
CA ALA A 51 -11.12 -14.72 -15.45
C ALA A 51 -10.88 -14.93 -13.93
N GLU A 52 -9.86 -15.72 -13.59
CA GLU A 52 -9.53 -16.08 -12.20
C GLU A 52 -8.99 -14.90 -11.38
N ASN A 53 -8.11 -14.10 -11.99
CA ASN A 53 -7.45 -12.95 -11.36
C ASN A 53 -7.81 -11.64 -12.05
N VAL A 54 -8.03 -10.59 -11.25
CA VAL A 54 -8.46 -9.26 -11.71
C VAL A 54 -7.76 -8.17 -10.93
N LEU A 55 -7.24 -7.17 -11.64
CA LEU A 55 -6.67 -5.94 -11.10
C LEU A 55 -7.21 -4.73 -11.85
N LEU A 56 -7.83 -3.81 -11.12
CA LEU A 56 -8.38 -2.57 -11.63
C LEU A 56 -7.64 -1.39 -11.03
N PHE A 57 -7.20 -0.46 -11.85
CA PHE A 57 -6.80 0.88 -11.44
C PHE A 57 -7.86 1.89 -11.88
N GLY A 58 -8.15 2.84 -11.00
CA GLY A 58 -8.95 4.02 -11.29
C GLY A 58 -8.22 5.29 -10.89
N VAL A 59 -8.24 6.30 -11.75
CA VAL A 59 -7.69 7.63 -11.46
C VAL A 59 -8.81 8.65 -11.34
N GLY A 60 -8.66 9.57 -10.38
CA GLY A 60 -9.64 10.63 -10.17
C GLY A 60 -9.65 11.67 -11.30
N PRO A 61 -10.70 12.49 -11.42
CA PRO A 61 -10.84 13.49 -12.49
C PRO A 61 -9.79 14.59 -12.43
N LEU A 62 -9.23 14.84 -11.24
CA LEU A 62 -8.15 15.79 -11.02
C LEU A 62 -6.77 15.20 -11.32
N ALA A 63 -6.65 13.89 -11.53
CA ALA A 63 -5.37 13.26 -11.81
C ALA A 63 -4.71 13.90 -13.04
N GLY A 64 -3.39 14.09 -13.01
CA GLY A 64 -2.65 14.74 -14.09
C GLY A 64 -2.90 16.24 -14.27
N THR A 65 -3.69 16.88 -13.39
CA THR A 65 -3.82 18.35 -13.35
C THR A 65 -2.84 18.96 -12.35
N MET A 66 -2.83 20.30 -12.25
CA MET A 66 -2.04 21.04 -11.26
C MET A 66 -2.63 21.06 -9.83
N PHE A 67 -3.73 20.35 -9.61
CA PHE A 67 -4.37 20.26 -8.30
C PHE A 67 -3.42 19.64 -7.26
N PRO A 68 -3.36 20.17 -6.02
CA PRO A 68 -2.52 19.61 -4.97
C PRO A 68 -2.72 18.11 -4.75
N GLY A 69 -1.71 17.29 -5.08
CA GLY A 69 -1.75 15.83 -4.87
C GLY A 69 -2.47 15.02 -5.95
N ALA A 70 -2.61 15.56 -7.17
CA ALA A 70 -3.20 14.93 -8.35
C ALA A 70 -2.48 13.69 -8.93
N GLY A 71 -1.70 12.95 -8.14
CA GLY A 71 -0.90 11.81 -8.60
C GLY A 71 -1.39 10.43 -8.19
N VAL A 72 -2.43 10.35 -7.35
CA VAL A 72 -2.87 9.11 -6.70
C VAL A 72 -3.75 8.27 -7.64
N ALA A 73 -3.46 6.97 -7.71
CA ALA A 73 -4.34 5.97 -8.32
C ALA A 73 -4.93 5.07 -7.21
N SER A 74 -6.21 4.74 -7.32
CA SER A 74 -6.83 3.69 -6.50
C SER A 74 -6.75 2.37 -7.25
N PHE A 75 -6.56 1.28 -6.53
CA PHE A 75 -6.64 -0.05 -7.11
C PHE A 75 -7.61 -0.94 -6.35
N PHE A 76 -8.10 -1.95 -7.06
CA PHE A 76 -8.99 -2.98 -6.56
C PHE A 76 -8.65 -4.28 -7.26
N GLY A 77 -8.69 -5.40 -6.55
CA GLY A 77 -8.50 -6.68 -7.22
C GLY A 77 -8.88 -7.88 -6.37
N ARG A 78 -8.90 -9.02 -7.04
CA ARG A 78 -9.15 -10.33 -6.45
C ARG A 78 -8.17 -11.33 -7.05
N SER A 79 -7.72 -12.25 -6.21
CA SER A 79 -6.91 -13.38 -6.63
C SER A 79 -7.47 -14.71 -6.14
N SER A 80 -7.34 -15.76 -6.94
CA SER A 80 -8.09 -17.03 -6.82
C SER A 80 -8.12 -17.72 -5.44
N ASP A 81 -7.05 -17.71 -4.64
CA ASP A 81 -6.97 -18.65 -3.48
C ASP A 81 -7.10 -18.05 -2.07
N SER A 82 -7.41 -16.77 -1.86
CA SER A 82 -7.55 -16.25 -0.48
C SER A 82 -8.35 -14.94 -0.35
N PHE A 83 -9.49 -15.00 0.36
CA PHE A 83 -10.13 -13.87 1.07
C PHE A 83 -10.67 -12.70 0.20
N PRO A 84 -11.46 -11.75 0.76
CA PRO A 84 -12.30 -10.86 -0.02
C PRO A 84 -11.46 -9.93 -0.89
N VAL A 85 -12.15 -9.37 -1.87
CA VAL A 85 -11.75 -8.18 -2.61
C VAL A 85 -10.79 -7.29 -1.82
N ARG A 86 -9.61 -7.03 -2.39
CA ARG A 86 -8.61 -6.13 -1.81
C ARG A 86 -8.66 -4.79 -2.54
N SER A 87 -8.48 -3.71 -1.78
CA SER A 87 -8.46 -2.36 -2.35
C SER A 87 -7.42 -1.50 -1.65
N GLY A 88 -6.88 -0.53 -2.38
CA GLY A 88 -5.90 0.38 -1.82
C GLY A 88 -5.64 1.56 -2.73
N ARG A 89 -4.60 2.32 -2.40
CA ARG A 89 -4.15 3.48 -3.15
C ARG A 89 -2.65 3.39 -3.35
N ILE A 90 -2.19 3.80 -4.52
CA ILE A 90 -0.78 4.02 -4.79
C ILE A 90 -0.59 5.50 -5.10
N ALA A 91 0.22 6.15 -4.27
CA ALA A 91 0.59 7.54 -4.46
C ALA A 91 1.81 7.64 -5.37
N GLY A 92 2.12 8.85 -5.80
CA GLY A 92 3.28 9.14 -6.64
C GLY A 92 2.86 9.83 -7.92
N ASP A 93 3.20 9.24 -9.04
CA ASP A 93 2.99 9.80 -10.38
C ASP A 93 2.31 8.84 -11.36
N PHE A 94 2.18 7.57 -11.01
CA PHE A 94 1.53 6.56 -11.85
C PHE A 94 0.12 7.00 -12.29
N GLY A 95 -0.70 7.51 -11.37
CA GLY A 95 -2.06 7.94 -11.70
C GLY A 95 -2.09 9.14 -12.66
N SER A 96 -1.12 10.04 -12.54
CA SER A 96 -0.93 11.15 -13.47
C SER A 96 -0.52 10.64 -14.85
N ALA A 97 0.45 9.72 -14.92
CA ALA A 97 0.94 9.16 -16.17
C ALA A 97 -0.15 8.37 -16.92
N LEU A 98 -0.94 7.56 -16.20
CA LEU A 98 -2.06 6.82 -16.78
C LEU A 98 -3.11 7.77 -17.39
N ARG A 99 -3.41 8.87 -16.69
CA ARG A 99 -4.31 9.90 -17.20
C ARG A 99 -3.74 10.61 -18.42
N SER A 100 -2.45 10.95 -18.41
CA SER A 100 -1.76 11.56 -19.55
C SER A 100 -1.67 10.63 -20.75
N ALA A 101 -1.59 9.31 -20.53
CA ALA A 101 -1.68 8.31 -21.59
C ALA A 101 -3.10 8.17 -22.18
N GLY A 102 -4.08 8.91 -21.65
CA GLY A 102 -5.45 8.95 -22.15
C GLY A 102 -6.42 8.01 -21.45
N TYR A 103 -6.01 7.37 -20.34
CA TYR A 103 -6.82 6.36 -19.65
C TYR A 103 -7.24 6.80 -18.24
N ASN A 104 -8.52 6.59 -17.94
CA ASN A 104 -9.07 6.85 -16.60
C ASN A 104 -9.12 5.59 -15.75
N ARG A 105 -9.14 4.45 -16.43
CA ARG A 105 -9.22 3.13 -15.85
C ARG A 105 -8.31 2.19 -16.62
N LEU A 106 -7.59 1.36 -15.88
CA LEU A 106 -6.84 0.22 -16.41
C LEU A 106 -7.40 -1.03 -15.76
N SER A 107 -7.92 -1.95 -16.54
CA SER A 107 -8.37 -3.26 -16.11
C SER A 107 -7.42 -4.31 -16.64
N VAL A 108 -6.81 -5.08 -15.75
CA VAL A 108 -5.92 -6.20 -16.07
C VAL A 108 -6.58 -7.47 -15.58
N SER A 109 -6.55 -8.51 -16.40
CA SER A 109 -7.22 -9.79 -16.12
C SER A 109 -6.39 -10.98 -16.58
N GLY A 110 -6.70 -12.15 -16.00
CA GLY A 110 -6.00 -13.39 -16.31
C GLY A 110 -4.61 -13.46 -15.68
N THR A 111 -3.86 -14.49 -16.07
CA THR A 111 -2.50 -14.77 -15.57
C THR A 111 -1.59 -15.01 -16.77
N ALA A 112 -0.44 -14.36 -16.80
CA ALA A 112 0.56 -14.61 -17.84
C ALA A 112 1.25 -15.97 -17.61
N GLN A 113 1.66 -16.65 -18.68
CA GLN A 113 2.37 -17.94 -18.57
C GLN A 113 3.75 -17.79 -17.90
N ASN A 114 4.46 -16.71 -18.21
CA ASN A 114 5.74 -16.32 -17.62
C ASN A 114 5.61 -14.92 -17.00
N PRO A 115 6.52 -14.51 -16.11
CA PRO A 115 6.60 -13.13 -15.63
C PRO A 115 6.58 -12.13 -16.78
N CYS A 116 5.66 -11.16 -16.73
CA CYS A 116 5.49 -10.17 -17.79
C CYS A 116 5.55 -8.71 -17.31
N CYS A 117 5.93 -7.84 -18.24
CA CYS A 117 5.83 -6.38 -18.14
C CYS A 117 4.66 -5.90 -18.99
N LEU A 118 3.75 -5.11 -18.40
CA LEU A 118 2.76 -4.33 -19.13
C LEU A 118 3.32 -2.93 -19.38
N TYR A 119 3.53 -2.58 -20.65
CA TYR A 119 3.94 -1.24 -21.07
C TYR A 119 2.78 -0.52 -21.76
N ILE A 120 2.55 0.72 -21.34
CA ILE A 120 1.51 1.60 -21.88
C ILE A 120 2.18 2.94 -22.20
N SER A 121 2.18 3.33 -23.48
CA SER A 121 2.67 4.63 -23.94
C SER A 121 1.66 5.25 -24.89
N ASP A 122 0.81 6.12 -24.36
CA ASP A 122 -0.36 6.67 -25.07
C ASP A 122 -1.18 5.54 -25.77
N ASP A 123 -1.12 5.47 -27.10
CA ASP A 123 -1.81 4.46 -27.93
C ASP A 123 -1.03 3.14 -28.12
N ILE A 124 0.17 3.01 -27.58
CA ILE A 124 0.98 1.79 -27.64
C ILE A 124 0.75 1.00 -26.35
N VAL A 125 0.32 -0.26 -26.48
CA VAL A 125 0.10 -1.17 -25.34
C VAL A 125 0.76 -2.51 -25.66
N GLU A 126 1.69 -2.93 -24.83
CA GLU A 126 2.49 -4.14 -25.05
C GLU A 126 2.60 -4.98 -23.78
N ILE A 127 2.54 -6.30 -23.95
CA ILE A 127 2.82 -7.28 -22.89
C ILE A 127 4.11 -7.98 -23.26
N ARG A 128 5.20 -7.65 -22.56
CA ARG A 128 6.55 -8.16 -22.82
C ARG A 128 6.92 -9.26 -21.82
N ASP A 129 7.74 -10.21 -22.24
CA ASP A 129 8.39 -11.14 -21.29
C ASP A 129 9.40 -10.36 -20.45
N CYS A 130 9.43 -10.62 -19.15
CA CYS A 130 10.36 -9.95 -18.25
C CYS A 130 11.05 -10.91 -17.29
N SER A 131 11.23 -12.15 -17.72
CA SER A 131 11.85 -13.21 -16.91
C SER A 131 13.27 -12.81 -16.46
N LEU A 132 13.99 -12.03 -17.28
CA LEU A 132 15.33 -11.50 -16.97
C LEU A 132 15.37 -10.39 -15.90
N LEU A 133 14.20 -9.87 -15.50
CA LEU A 133 14.06 -8.86 -14.45
C LEU A 133 13.75 -9.47 -13.07
N GLN A 134 13.54 -10.79 -12.98
CA GLN A 134 13.34 -11.46 -11.70
C GLN A 134 14.60 -11.37 -10.83
N PHE A 135 14.38 -11.34 -9.51
CA PHE A 135 15.42 -11.32 -8.48
C PHE A 135 16.35 -10.11 -8.53
N ARG A 136 16.01 -9.08 -9.31
CA ARG A 136 16.68 -7.78 -9.27
C ARG A 136 16.14 -6.95 -8.12
N ASN A 137 17.01 -6.15 -7.50
CA ASN A 137 16.51 -5.14 -6.59
C ASN A 137 15.74 -4.06 -7.36
N MET A 138 14.89 -3.33 -6.65
CA MET A 138 13.91 -2.43 -7.27
C MET A 138 14.53 -1.23 -8.00
N ASP A 139 15.74 -0.80 -7.59
CA ASP A 139 16.46 0.27 -8.30
C ASP A 139 17.08 -0.24 -9.61
N GLU A 140 17.73 -1.41 -9.57
CA GLU A 140 18.25 -2.07 -10.76
C GLU A 140 17.14 -2.44 -11.73
N LEU A 141 16.00 -2.90 -11.22
CA LEU A 141 14.81 -3.20 -12.03
C LEU A 141 14.30 -1.93 -12.70
N ALA A 142 14.11 -0.84 -11.95
CA ALA A 142 13.62 0.40 -12.51
C ALA A 142 14.58 0.97 -13.57
N ALA A 143 15.89 0.96 -13.29
CA ALA A 143 16.90 1.39 -14.24
C ALA A 143 16.90 0.55 -15.52
N ALA A 144 16.84 -0.78 -15.40
CA ALA A 144 16.80 -1.69 -16.54
C ALA A 144 15.53 -1.48 -17.39
N VAL A 145 14.36 -1.29 -16.77
CA VAL A 145 13.12 -1.01 -17.49
C VAL A 145 13.19 0.34 -18.21
N THR A 146 13.71 1.38 -17.56
CA THR A 146 13.90 2.69 -18.17
C THR A 146 14.86 2.64 -19.36
N GLU A 147 15.97 1.92 -19.25
CA GLU A 147 16.97 1.74 -20.31
C GLU A 147 16.40 0.93 -21.48
N GLU A 148 15.71 -0.18 -21.21
CA GLU A 148 15.11 -1.04 -22.25
C GLU A 148 14.00 -0.32 -23.03
N LEU A 149 13.25 0.56 -22.36
CA LEU A 149 12.19 1.35 -22.99
C LEU A 149 12.70 2.63 -23.66
N ASP A 150 13.96 3.01 -23.45
CA ASP A 150 14.53 4.31 -23.86
C ASP A 150 13.63 5.50 -23.46
N ASP A 151 13.03 5.41 -22.28
CA ASP A 151 12.05 6.38 -21.78
C ASP A 151 12.40 6.83 -20.36
N PRO A 152 13.11 7.96 -20.19
CA PRO A 152 13.50 8.47 -18.88
C PRO A 152 12.31 8.96 -18.04
N ASP A 153 11.15 9.19 -18.66
CA ASP A 153 9.95 9.72 -18.02
C ASP A 153 8.92 8.63 -17.69
N VAL A 154 9.20 7.36 -18.00
CA VAL A 154 8.30 6.24 -17.69
C VAL A 154 8.04 6.11 -16.19
N LYS A 155 6.77 5.90 -15.82
CA LYS A 155 6.35 5.68 -14.42
C LYS A 155 6.11 4.21 -14.19
N ILE A 156 6.82 3.66 -13.21
CA ILE A 156 6.94 2.21 -13.02
C ILE A 156 6.30 1.82 -11.69
N ILE A 157 5.35 0.89 -11.73
CA ILE A 157 4.96 0.05 -10.59
C ILE A 157 5.59 -1.33 -10.80
N ALA A 158 6.29 -1.85 -9.81
CA ALA A 158 6.86 -3.19 -9.89
C ALA A 158 6.87 -3.92 -8.53
N THR A 159 6.94 -5.24 -8.59
CA THR A 159 7.22 -6.09 -7.41
C THR A 159 8.70 -6.37 -7.30
N GLY A 160 9.22 -6.50 -6.07
CA GLY A 160 10.63 -6.79 -5.81
C GLY A 160 10.95 -8.28 -5.72
N ILE A 161 12.16 -8.59 -5.27
CA ILE A 161 12.66 -9.95 -4.96
C ILE A 161 11.70 -10.70 -4.03
N SER A 162 11.11 -10.00 -3.05
CA SER A 162 10.13 -10.58 -2.12
C SER A 162 8.90 -11.11 -2.86
N GLY A 163 8.48 -10.43 -3.93
CA GLY A 163 7.40 -10.89 -4.79
C GLY A 163 7.80 -12.11 -5.62
N ASP A 164 9.02 -12.12 -6.16
CA ASP A 164 9.54 -13.28 -6.93
C ASP A 164 9.63 -14.54 -6.09
N ASN A 165 9.98 -14.40 -4.81
CA ASN A 165 10.02 -15.50 -3.86
C ASN A 165 8.67 -15.76 -3.19
N GLY A 166 7.59 -15.04 -3.53
CA GLY A 166 6.26 -15.27 -2.94
C GLY A 166 6.21 -15.06 -1.43
N VAL A 167 6.95 -14.07 -0.90
CA VAL A 167 6.89 -13.70 0.52
C VAL A 167 5.54 -13.04 0.83
N ALA A 168 4.93 -13.38 1.95
CA ALA A 168 3.62 -12.85 2.33
C ALA A 168 3.62 -11.33 2.56
N GLY A 169 4.75 -10.76 2.98
CA GLY A 169 4.95 -9.30 3.06
C GLY A 169 5.41 -8.63 1.75
N ALA A 170 5.25 -9.26 0.59
CA ALA A 170 5.72 -8.71 -0.68
C ALA A 170 4.91 -7.49 -1.13
N VAL A 171 5.60 -6.43 -1.53
CA VAL A 171 5.03 -5.14 -1.92
C VAL A 171 5.18 -4.91 -3.42
N ALA A 172 4.11 -4.44 -4.06
CA ALA A 172 4.22 -3.70 -5.32
C ALA A 172 4.36 -2.21 -5.02
N GLN A 173 5.36 -1.55 -5.63
CA GLN A 173 5.65 -0.15 -5.35
C GLN A 173 5.86 0.68 -6.62
N CYS A 174 5.51 1.96 -6.52
CA CYS A 174 5.91 2.99 -7.45
C CYS A 174 7.41 3.28 -7.25
N CYS A 175 8.26 2.87 -8.19
CA CYS A 175 9.72 2.83 -8.00
C CYS A 175 10.32 4.19 -7.64
N ARG A 176 9.82 5.29 -8.23
CA ARG A 176 10.32 6.64 -7.96
C ARG A 176 9.97 7.14 -6.56
N THR A 177 8.75 6.86 -6.10
CA THR A 177 8.22 7.44 -4.84
C THR A 177 8.23 6.50 -3.66
N ARG A 178 8.47 5.20 -3.90
CA ARG A 178 8.44 4.11 -2.90
C ARG A 178 7.11 3.95 -2.18
N SER A 179 6.04 4.57 -2.70
CA SER A 179 4.68 4.24 -2.28
C SER A 179 4.36 2.84 -2.78
N GLY A 180 3.95 1.95 -1.87
CA GLY A 180 3.61 0.59 -2.24
C GLY A 180 2.50 0.00 -1.38
N SER A 181 2.00 -1.15 -1.83
CA SER A 181 0.99 -1.93 -1.12
C SER A 181 1.31 -3.43 -1.21
N VAL A 182 1.17 -4.11 -0.07
CA VAL A 182 1.24 -5.57 0.02
C VAL A 182 0.13 -6.22 -0.80
N ASP A 183 -1.09 -5.69 -0.71
CA ASP A 183 -2.24 -6.21 -1.45
C ASP A 183 -2.05 -6.16 -2.96
N LEU A 184 -1.54 -5.03 -3.47
CA LEU A 184 -1.20 -4.90 -4.88
C LEU A 184 -0.09 -5.89 -5.26
N GLY A 185 0.91 -6.07 -4.39
CA GLY A 185 1.99 -7.05 -4.56
C GLY A 185 1.45 -8.46 -4.75
N HIS A 186 0.57 -8.93 -3.87
CA HIS A 186 -0.06 -10.24 -3.98
C HIS A 186 -0.84 -10.44 -5.27
N ILE A 187 -1.66 -9.44 -5.66
CA ILE A 187 -2.45 -9.51 -6.89
C ILE A 187 -1.52 -9.62 -8.09
N MET A 188 -0.52 -8.74 -8.19
CA MET A 188 0.44 -8.70 -9.29
C MET A 188 1.25 -10.00 -9.41
N VAL A 189 1.78 -10.53 -8.29
CA VAL A 189 2.54 -11.79 -8.28
C VAL A 189 1.69 -12.96 -8.80
N ARG A 190 0.43 -13.07 -8.36
CA ARG A 190 -0.46 -14.17 -8.80
C ARG A 190 -0.87 -14.07 -10.27
N MET A 191 -0.82 -12.88 -10.85
CA MET A 191 -1.04 -12.65 -12.27
C MET A 191 0.22 -12.87 -13.13
N ASN A 192 1.35 -13.21 -12.52
CA ASN A 192 2.69 -13.16 -13.14
C ASN A 192 3.00 -11.77 -13.74
N LEU A 193 2.43 -10.71 -13.18
CA LEU A 193 2.64 -9.34 -13.62
C LEU A 193 3.74 -8.70 -12.76
N LYS A 194 4.95 -8.59 -13.31
CA LYS A 194 6.12 -8.06 -12.58
C LYS A 194 6.12 -6.54 -12.56
N VAL A 195 5.82 -5.93 -13.72
CA VAL A 195 5.95 -4.49 -13.96
C VAL A 195 4.73 -3.95 -14.70
N ILE A 196 4.28 -2.77 -14.28
CA ILE A 196 3.39 -1.90 -15.06
C ILE A 196 4.15 -0.60 -15.28
N ALA A 197 4.52 -0.35 -16.53
CA ALA A 197 5.25 0.83 -16.98
C ALA A 197 4.33 1.72 -17.81
N VAL A 198 4.16 2.97 -17.41
CA VAL A 198 3.25 3.91 -18.06
C VAL A 198 3.98 5.19 -18.43
N SER A 199 3.90 5.55 -19.69
CA SER A 199 4.30 6.84 -20.23
C SER A 199 3.10 7.51 -20.88
N GLY A 200 2.95 8.80 -20.68
CA GLY A 200 1.80 9.54 -21.15
C GLY A 200 2.17 10.96 -21.49
N THR A 201 1.87 11.38 -22.72
CA THR A 201 2.23 12.72 -23.23
C THR A 201 1.05 13.67 -23.32
N GLY A 202 -0.18 13.15 -23.16
CA GLY A 202 -1.42 13.91 -23.23
C GLY A 202 -1.63 14.88 -22.06
N GLY A 203 -2.24 16.02 -22.38
CA GLY A 203 -2.69 17.01 -21.40
C GLY A 203 -4.12 16.75 -20.92
N VAL A 204 -4.40 17.14 -19.67
CA VAL A 204 -5.76 17.03 -19.10
C VAL A 204 -6.56 18.30 -19.39
N ARG A 205 -7.72 18.14 -20.05
CA ARG A 205 -8.64 19.26 -20.32
C ARG A 205 -9.44 19.62 -19.07
N VAL A 206 -9.46 20.90 -18.75
CA VAL A 206 -10.22 21.49 -17.64
C VAL A 206 -11.29 22.43 -18.20
N SER A 207 -12.50 22.41 -17.64
CA SER A 207 -13.65 23.19 -18.14
C SER A 207 -13.45 24.70 -18.04
N GLU A 208 -12.90 25.18 -16.92
CA GLU A 208 -12.61 26.59 -16.67
C GLU A 208 -11.13 26.79 -16.32
N PRO A 209 -10.23 26.87 -17.32
CA PRO A 209 -8.78 26.86 -17.08
C PRO A 209 -8.30 28.02 -16.18
N GLU A 210 -8.77 29.24 -16.43
CA GLU A 210 -8.34 30.43 -15.70
C GLU A 210 -8.77 30.37 -14.22
N ASN A 211 -10.03 30.00 -13.97
CA ASN A 211 -10.58 29.87 -12.63
C ASN A 211 -9.86 28.73 -11.87
N PHE A 212 -9.72 27.57 -12.50
CA PHE A 212 -9.04 26.42 -11.93
C PHE A 212 -7.57 26.71 -11.59
N PHE A 213 -6.85 27.42 -12.46
CA PHE A 213 -5.48 27.85 -12.21
C PHE A 213 -5.40 28.74 -10.95
N ARG A 214 -6.26 29.75 -10.84
CA ARG A 214 -6.30 30.65 -9.68
C ARG A 214 -6.63 29.90 -8.39
N THR A 215 -7.59 28.97 -8.43
CA THR A 215 -7.93 28.12 -7.28
C THR A 215 -6.76 27.23 -6.87
N CYS A 216 -6.11 26.54 -7.82
CA CYS A 216 -4.95 25.69 -7.50
C CYS A 216 -3.80 26.51 -6.91
N LEU A 217 -3.53 27.69 -7.47
CA LEU A 217 -2.50 28.60 -6.95
C LEU A 217 -2.80 29.04 -5.52
N GLN A 218 -4.06 29.39 -5.22
CA GLN A 218 -4.50 29.71 -3.86
C GLN A 218 -4.30 28.52 -2.92
N LEU A 219 -4.75 27.32 -3.29
CA LEU A 219 -4.59 26.11 -2.47
C LEU A 219 -3.11 25.78 -2.20
N HIS A 220 -2.24 25.89 -3.19
CA HIS A 220 -0.80 25.69 -3.00
C HIS A 220 -0.21 26.71 -2.02
N ARG A 221 -0.62 27.98 -2.07
CA ARG A 221 -0.22 29.00 -1.10
C ARG A 221 -0.72 28.69 0.30
N GLU A 222 -1.99 28.34 0.45
CA GLU A 222 -2.58 27.97 1.75
C GLU A 222 -1.88 26.76 2.37
N ILE A 223 -1.57 25.73 1.57
CA ILE A 223 -0.81 24.56 2.02
C ILE A 223 0.59 24.96 2.48
N ALA A 224 1.27 25.83 1.72
CA ALA A 224 2.61 26.31 2.06
C ALA A 224 2.62 27.15 3.35
N GLU A 225 1.63 28.02 3.54
CA GLU A 225 1.51 28.93 4.69
C GLU A 225 1.06 28.21 5.97
N THR A 226 0.05 27.34 5.87
CA THR A 226 -0.53 26.68 7.05
C THR A 226 0.35 25.53 7.57
N GLY A 227 1.17 24.94 6.70
CA GLY A 227 1.87 23.68 6.94
C GLY A 227 0.92 22.48 7.14
N LYS A 228 -0.40 22.66 6.94
CA LYS A 228 -1.40 21.59 7.07
C LYS A 228 -1.37 20.75 5.80
N GLY A 229 -1.05 19.47 5.97
CA GLY A 229 -0.94 18.47 4.91
C GLY A 229 0.45 17.81 4.83
N GLY A 230 1.46 18.43 5.42
CA GLY A 230 2.77 17.81 5.67
C GLY A 230 2.90 17.36 7.11
N THR A 231 3.82 16.44 7.36
CA THR A 231 4.23 15.96 8.69
C THR A 231 4.78 17.05 9.63
N LYS A 232 4.68 18.34 9.27
CA LYS A 232 5.21 19.48 10.04
C LYS A 232 4.42 19.83 11.31
N LYS A 233 3.22 19.27 11.55
CA LYS A 233 2.32 19.78 12.63
C LYS A 233 1.68 18.73 13.56
N GLN A 234 2.26 17.54 13.70
CA GLN A 234 1.84 16.59 14.75
C GLN A 234 3.02 16.21 15.65
N SER A 235 3.50 17.19 16.42
CA SER A 235 4.13 16.95 17.69
C SER A 235 3.02 16.74 18.74
N SER A 236 2.72 15.48 19.06
CA SER A 236 2.13 15.16 20.36
C SER A 236 2.31 13.68 20.67
N GLN A 237 3.16 13.44 21.66
CA GLN A 237 3.18 12.27 22.54
C GLN A 237 3.65 10.94 21.94
N THR A 238 4.99 10.76 21.85
CA THR A 238 5.73 9.58 22.36
C THR A 238 7.25 9.81 22.21
N GLY A 239 8.02 9.39 23.22
CA GLY A 239 9.37 9.89 23.55
C GLY A 239 10.57 9.42 22.70
N PHE A 240 10.38 8.94 21.47
CA PHE A 240 11.51 8.58 20.60
C PHE A 240 12.23 9.82 20.03
N PHE A 241 11.48 10.88 19.71
CA PHE A 241 12.00 12.08 19.04
C PHE A 241 12.38 13.24 19.98
N ASP A 242 12.02 13.20 21.26
CA ASP A 242 12.47 14.19 22.25
C ASP A 242 13.98 14.09 22.53
N ARG A 243 14.64 13.00 22.11
CA ARG A 243 16.10 12.82 22.12
C ARG A 243 16.74 13.11 20.74
N GLY A 244 16.40 14.23 20.11
CA GLY A 244 17.16 14.76 18.96
C GLY A 244 16.82 14.22 17.56
N GLY A 245 15.85 13.30 17.44
CA GLY A 245 15.51 12.68 16.15
C GLY A 245 15.01 13.66 15.08
N MET A 246 14.33 14.76 15.45
CA MET A 246 13.74 15.69 14.47
C MET A 246 14.80 16.62 13.89
N ALA A 247 15.82 16.91 14.69
CA ALA A 247 17.02 17.60 14.23
C ALA A 247 17.80 16.70 13.24
N LEU A 248 17.91 15.39 13.50
CA LEU A 248 18.48 14.38 12.58
C LEU A 248 17.67 14.23 11.28
N PHE A 249 16.34 14.19 11.37
CA PHE A 249 15.44 14.20 10.21
C PHE A 249 15.72 15.40 9.29
N THR A 250 16.09 16.54 9.88
CA THR A 250 16.35 17.78 9.15
C THR A 250 17.81 17.89 8.69
N SER A 251 18.78 17.34 9.44
CA SER A 251 20.21 17.46 9.16
C SER A 251 20.75 16.42 8.16
N LEU A 252 20.13 15.24 8.07
CA LEU A 252 20.54 14.17 7.13
C LEU A 252 19.76 14.18 5.79
N GLY A 253 18.72 15.01 5.68
CA GLY A 253 17.84 15.04 4.51
C GLY A 253 18.38 15.90 3.37
N ASN A 254 18.78 15.30 2.25
CA ASN A 254 19.20 16.02 1.03
C ASN A 254 18.01 16.27 0.09
N GLY A 255 16.99 16.95 0.61
CA GLY A 255 15.80 17.33 -0.12
C GLY A 255 14.59 16.45 0.15
N ARG A 256 13.47 16.80 -0.49
CA ARG A 256 12.16 16.18 -0.31
C ARG A 256 11.60 15.72 -1.63
N LEU A 257 10.91 14.59 -1.62
CA LEU A 257 10.20 14.06 -2.77
C LEU A 257 8.69 14.28 -2.59
N SER A 258 8.06 14.76 -3.64
CA SER A 258 6.61 14.91 -3.73
C SER A 258 5.99 13.94 -4.74
N CYS A 259 4.73 13.60 -4.49
CA CYS A 259 3.84 13.02 -5.50
C CYS A 259 3.53 14.08 -6.58
N ALA A 260 3.02 13.64 -7.73
CA ALA A 260 2.64 14.54 -8.81
C ALA A 260 1.62 15.60 -8.33
N GLY A 261 1.88 16.84 -8.71
CA GLY A 261 1.07 18.00 -8.33
C GLY A 261 1.11 18.37 -6.84
N CYS A 262 1.93 17.76 -6.00
CA CYS A 262 1.95 18.04 -4.54
C CYS A 262 3.08 19.01 -4.15
N GLY A 263 2.74 20.15 -3.53
CA GLY A 263 3.72 21.12 -3.01
C GLY A 263 4.35 20.79 -1.65
N ILE A 264 3.95 19.67 -1.02
CA ILE A 264 4.28 19.38 0.38
C ILE A 264 5.63 18.65 0.53
N GLY A 265 5.88 17.67 -0.34
CA GLY A 265 7.07 16.82 -0.27
C GLY A 265 7.21 16.07 1.06
N CYS A 266 6.26 15.18 1.39
CA CYS A 266 6.23 14.51 2.70
C CYS A 266 7.30 13.42 2.89
N TYR A 267 7.89 12.90 1.81
CA TYR A 267 9.01 11.96 1.87
C TYR A 267 10.32 12.73 1.88
N ALA A 268 11.15 12.49 2.88
CA ALA A 268 12.51 13.03 2.93
C ALA A 268 13.50 12.01 2.35
N ARG A 269 14.52 12.53 1.67
CA ARG A 269 15.60 11.74 1.06
C ARG A 269 16.80 11.73 2.00
N TYR A 270 17.15 10.56 2.54
CA TYR A 270 18.32 10.39 3.43
C TYR A 270 19.41 9.63 2.72
N HIS A 271 20.65 10.08 2.84
CA HIS A 271 21.80 9.26 2.42
C HIS A 271 22.15 8.31 3.54
N VAL A 272 22.01 7.01 3.27
CA VAL A 272 22.34 5.94 4.21
C VAL A 272 23.82 5.58 4.11
N TYR A 273 24.35 5.64 2.89
CA TYR A 273 25.77 5.51 2.54
C TYR A 273 26.12 6.60 1.52
N SER A 274 27.40 6.86 1.27
CA SER A 274 27.89 7.97 0.41
C SER A 274 27.19 8.09 -0.95
N HIS A 275 26.61 7.01 -1.49
CA HIS A 275 25.91 6.99 -2.78
C HIS A 275 24.49 6.38 -2.77
N GLN A 276 23.92 6.03 -1.61
CA GLN A 276 22.61 5.38 -1.55
C GLN A 276 21.61 6.18 -0.74
N ALA A 277 20.53 6.61 -1.40
CA ALA A 277 19.46 7.37 -0.76
C ALA A 277 18.27 6.46 -0.40
N VAL A 278 17.69 6.65 0.77
CA VAL A 278 16.39 6.08 1.17
C VAL A 278 15.35 7.19 1.18
N LEU A 279 14.12 6.86 0.76
CA LEU A 279 12.99 7.78 0.82
C LEU A 279 12.10 7.36 1.98
N VAL A 280 11.98 8.19 3.01
CA VAL A 280 11.22 7.80 4.20
C VAL A 280 10.34 8.95 4.68
N GLY A 281 9.13 8.60 5.09
CA GLY A 281 8.25 9.52 5.80
C GLY A 281 8.62 9.58 7.28
N SER A 282 8.54 10.75 7.90
CA SER A 282 8.92 10.91 9.32
C SER A 282 8.16 9.96 10.27
N LYS A 283 6.89 9.66 9.98
CA LYS A 283 6.08 8.73 10.78
C LYS A 283 6.53 7.28 10.65
N GLU A 284 6.99 6.87 9.47
CA GLU A 284 7.51 5.52 9.24
C GLU A 284 8.83 5.34 10.01
N LEU A 285 9.73 6.32 9.90
CA LEU A 285 11.00 6.31 10.62
C LEU A 285 10.79 6.22 12.15
N GLN A 286 9.85 7.01 12.69
CA GLN A 286 9.52 6.97 14.12
C GLN A 286 8.92 5.65 14.55
N GLY A 287 7.86 5.21 13.87
CA GLY A 287 7.14 4.01 14.26
C GLY A 287 8.02 2.77 14.23
N LEU A 288 8.91 2.66 13.24
CA LEU A 288 9.86 1.54 13.14
C LEU A 288 10.98 1.64 14.18
N GLY A 289 11.51 2.83 14.45
CA GLY A 289 12.51 3.02 15.50
C GLY A 289 12.01 2.60 16.88
N GLU A 290 10.79 3.01 17.23
CA GLU A 290 10.12 2.61 18.47
C GLU A 290 9.86 1.09 18.52
N LEU A 291 9.28 0.54 17.45
CA LEU A 291 8.93 -0.88 17.37
C LEU A 291 10.15 -1.81 17.48
N LEU A 292 11.27 -1.41 16.89
CA LEU A 292 12.50 -2.22 16.84
C LEU A 292 13.46 -1.90 17.99
N SER A 293 13.13 -0.90 18.82
CA SER A 293 14.01 -0.38 19.87
C SER A 293 15.38 0.07 19.34
N PHE A 294 15.41 0.74 18.19
CA PHE A 294 16.63 1.28 17.59
C PHE A 294 16.93 2.68 18.10
N ASP A 295 18.10 2.89 18.69
CA ASP A 295 18.45 4.20 19.24
C ASP A 295 18.97 5.19 18.18
N GLN A 296 19.32 4.71 16.98
CA GLN A 296 19.91 5.53 15.91
C GLN A 296 19.05 5.51 14.63
N PRO A 297 18.69 6.68 14.05
CA PRO A 297 17.85 6.75 12.87
C PRO A 297 18.51 6.13 11.63
N GLU A 298 19.83 6.09 11.55
CA GLU A 298 20.59 5.44 10.48
C GLU A 298 20.29 3.94 10.40
N GLN A 299 20.07 3.29 11.56
CA GLN A 299 19.74 1.86 11.61
C GLN A 299 18.36 1.60 11.00
N VAL A 300 17.40 2.46 11.33
CA VAL A 300 16.05 2.41 10.76
C VAL A 300 16.11 2.70 9.25
N ALA A 301 16.88 3.70 8.84
CA ALA A 301 17.06 4.08 7.44
C ALA A 301 17.69 2.94 6.60
N GLN A 302 18.70 2.24 7.13
CA GLN A 302 19.31 1.06 6.51
C GLN A 302 18.29 -0.07 6.33
N TYR A 303 17.48 -0.34 7.35
CA TYR A 303 16.44 -1.37 7.29
C TYR A 303 15.35 -1.02 6.27
N ILE A 304 14.85 0.21 6.26
CA ILE A 304 13.85 0.67 5.27
C ILE A 304 14.43 0.60 3.86
N ARG A 305 15.70 0.98 3.67
CA ARG A 305 16.36 0.89 2.37
C ARG A 305 16.41 -0.54 1.86
N PHE A 306 16.75 -1.50 2.73
CA PHE A 306 16.69 -2.92 2.40
C PHE A 306 15.29 -3.32 1.95
N CYS A 307 14.27 -2.99 2.74
CA CYS A 307 12.87 -3.30 2.45
C CYS A 307 12.40 -2.71 1.11
N GLN A 308 12.72 -1.44 0.85
CA GLN A 308 12.40 -0.76 -0.41
C GLN A 308 13.10 -1.37 -1.62
N ASN A 309 14.29 -1.92 -1.45
CA ASN A 309 15.04 -2.53 -2.56
C ASN A 309 14.63 -3.98 -2.81
N SER A 310 14.29 -4.74 -1.77
CA SER A 310 13.80 -6.10 -1.89
C SER A 310 12.30 -6.18 -2.17
N GLY A 311 11.56 -5.09 -2.02
CA GLY A 311 10.10 -5.06 -2.14
C GLY A 311 9.39 -5.77 -0.97
N LEU A 312 9.94 -5.65 0.24
CA LEU A 312 9.37 -6.17 1.48
C LEU A 312 8.66 -5.05 2.25
N ASP A 313 7.50 -5.31 2.86
CA ASP A 313 6.88 -4.33 3.75
C ASP A 313 7.66 -4.21 5.06
N SER A 314 8.17 -3.00 5.31
CA SER A 314 9.02 -2.67 6.45
C SER A 314 8.31 -2.85 7.79
N ARG A 315 7.00 -2.60 7.86
CA ARG A 315 6.23 -2.73 9.10
C ARG A 315 5.85 -4.19 9.33
N TRP A 316 5.46 -4.90 8.29
CA TRP A 316 5.11 -6.31 8.34
C TRP A 316 6.26 -7.13 8.93
N PHE A 317 7.47 -6.98 8.38
CA PHE A 317 8.61 -7.75 8.89
C PHE A 317 9.09 -7.26 10.27
N ALA A 318 9.08 -5.95 10.54
CA ALA A 318 9.41 -5.43 11.86
C ALA A 318 8.49 -5.99 12.97
N ARG A 319 7.21 -6.23 12.67
CA ARG A 319 6.27 -6.86 13.61
C ARG A 319 6.59 -8.32 13.86
N ILE A 320 6.96 -9.08 12.83
CA ILE A 320 7.45 -10.47 12.98
C ILE A 320 8.68 -10.48 13.87
N TYR A 321 9.65 -9.60 13.59
CA TYR A 321 10.87 -9.51 14.40
C TYR A 321 10.57 -9.15 15.86
N ASN A 322 9.71 -8.17 16.10
CA ASN A 322 9.30 -7.79 17.46
C ASN A 322 8.56 -8.93 18.18
N TRP A 323 7.74 -9.69 17.47
CA TRP A 323 7.11 -10.90 18.00
C TRP A 323 8.14 -11.96 18.40
N LEU A 324 9.16 -12.21 17.56
CA LEU A 324 10.26 -13.12 17.91
C LEU A 324 11.06 -12.62 19.12
N CYS A 325 11.27 -11.30 19.28
CA CYS A 325 11.88 -10.71 20.46
C CYS A 325 11.09 -11.05 21.74
N GLU A 326 9.76 -10.89 21.69
CA GLU A 326 8.87 -11.19 22.81
C GLU A 326 8.91 -12.67 23.19
N LEU A 327 8.84 -13.57 22.20
CA LEU A 327 8.93 -15.01 22.44
C LEU A 327 10.28 -15.43 23.02
N THR A 328 11.36 -14.81 22.58
CA THR A 328 12.70 -15.03 23.12
C THR A 328 12.80 -14.52 24.56
N HIS A 329 12.27 -13.32 24.83
CA HIS A 329 12.24 -12.74 26.18
C HIS A 329 11.48 -13.62 27.18
N ARG A 330 10.35 -14.19 26.75
CA ARG A 330 9.55 -15.14 27.54
C ARG A 330 10.16 -16.54 27.64
N LYS A 331 11.33 -16.78 27.02
CA LYS A 331 11.99 -18.09 26.95
C LYS A 331 11.12 -19.17 26.31
N ILE A 332 10.28 -18.77 25.36
CA ILE A 332 9.47 -19.67 24.53
C ILE A 332 10.27 -20.11 23.31
N LEU A 333 11.10 -19.21 22.76
CA LEU A 333 12.04 -19.51 21.68
C LEU A 333 13.48 -19.33 22.17
N ASP A 334 14.32 -20.31 21.86
CA ASP A 334 15.77 -20.22 21.95
C ASP A 334 16.43 -19.95 20.58
N PRO A 335 17.65 -19.41 20.52
CA PRO A 335 18.35 -19.12 19.26
C PRO A 335 18.39 -20.29 18.27
N VAL A 336 18.46 -21.53 18.75
CA VAL A 336 18.45 -22.73 17.89
C VAL A 336 17.21 -22.84 16.99
N HIS A 337 16.07 -22.27 17.41
CA HIS A 337 14.84 -22.25 16.61
C HIS A 337 14.87 -21.19 15.49
N VAL A 338 15.81 -20.25 15.55
CA VAL A 338 15.96 -19.13 14.61
C VAL A 338 17.38 -19.13 14.02
N ASP A 339 17.85 -20.29 13.55
CA ASP A 339 19.16 -20.48 12.92
C ASP A 339 20.38 -20.06 13.78
N GLY A 340 20.25 -20.10 15.11
CA GLY A 340 21.29 -19.65 16.04
C GLY A 340 21.35 -18.13 16.24
N ILE A 341 20.42 -17.37 15.63
CA ILE A 341 20.40 -15.92 15.69
C ILE A 341 19.89 -15.43 17.05
N ARG A 342 20.61 -14.50 17.67
CA ARG A 342 20.21 -13.90 18.95
C ARG A 342 19.24 -12.76 18.72
N VAL A 343 17.95 -13.04 18.87
CA VAL A 343 16.88 -12.07 18.64
C VAL A 343 16.58 -11.28 19.91
N HIS A 344 16.68 -9.95 19.83
CA HIS A 344 16.22 -9.01 20.87
C HIS A 344 16.06 -7.59 20.29
N GLY A 345 15.31 -6.73 21.00
CA GLY A 345 15.18 -5.32 20.66
C GLY A 345 16.54 -4.62 20.59
N GLY A 346 16.71 -3.72 19.63
CA GLY A 346 17.97 -3.02 19.38
C GLY A 346 19.00 -3.79 18.55
N ASN A 347 18.82 -5.10 18.31
CA ASN A 347 19.78 -5.89 17.55
C ASN A 347 19.56 -5.77 16.03
N GLN A 348 20.17 -4.75 15.44
CA GLN A 348 20.06 -4.51 14.00
C GLN A 348 20.64 -5.66 13.14
N ALA A 349 21.73 -6.28 13.57
CA ALA A 349 22.35 -7.36 12.81
C ALA A 349 21.41 -8.58 12.69
N ALA A 350 20.75 -8.95 13.79
CA ALA A 350 19.76 -10.02 13.79
C ALA A 350 18.54 -9.68 12.93
N LEU A 351 18.04 -8.44 12.99
CA LEU A 351 16.93 -7.99 12.14
C LEU A 351 17.29 -8.12 10.65
N MET A 352 18.45 -7.61 10.25
CA MET A 352 18.88 -7.60 8.84
C MET A 352 19.15 -9.02 8.32
N ASP A 353 19.75 -9.90 9.13
CA ASP A 353 20.00 -11.29 8.76
C ASP A 353 18.67 -12.07 8.57
N LEU A 354 17.74 -11.95 9.53
CA LEU A 354 16.42 -12.58 9.41
C LEU A 354 15.61 -11.99 8.25
N ALA A 355 15.70 -10.68 7.99
CA ALA A 355 15.03 -10.05 6.85
C ALA A 355 15.58 -10.59 5.53
N GLN A 356 16.90 -10.70 5.41
CA GLN A 356 17.57 -11.26 4.24
C GLN A 356 17.17 -12.72 4.00
N LYS A 357 17.22 -13.55 5.05
CA LYS A 357 16.78 -14.95 5.04
C LYS A 357 15.31 -15.08 4.63
N THR A 358 14.45 -14.18 5.11
CA THR A 358 13.02 -14.16 4.77
C THR A 358 12.81 -13.84 3.30
N VAL A 359 13.49 -12.81 2.77
CA VAL A 359 13.41 -12.43 1.36
C VAL A 359 13.91 -13.55 0.45
N THR A 360 14.95 -14.29 0.84
CA THR A 360 15.53 -15.37 0.03
C THR A 360 14.99 -16.76 0.37
N ARG A 361 14.04 -16.85 1.31
CA ARG A 361 13.48 -18.12 1.84
C ARG A 361 14.56 -19.13 2.23
N SER A 362 15.57 -18.68 2.99
CA SER A 362 16.66 -19.55 3.45
C SER A 362 16.59 -19.81 4.95
N GLY A 363 16.81 -21.07 5.35
CA GLY A 363 16.74 -21.49 6.76
C GLY A 363 15.40 -21.18 7.40
N VAL A 364 15.40 -20.59 8.60
CA VAL A 364 14.18 -20.12 9.27
C VAL A 364 13.40 -19.08 8.46
N GLY A 365 14.05 -18.40 7.52
CA GLY A 365 13.43 -17.41 6.65
C GLY A 365 12.32 -17.96 5.76
N ASP A 366 12.36 -19.24 5.35
CA ASP A 366 11.28 -19.85 4.55
C ASP A 366 9.96 -19.91 5.33
N ILE A 367 10.05 -20.17 6.64
CA ILE A 367 8.91 -20.19 7.55
C ILE A 367 8.38 -18.78 7.79
N LEU A 368 9.29 -17.84 8.09
CA LEU A 368 8.96 -16.43 8.35
C LEU A 368 8.37 -15.75 7.11
N ALA A 369 8.74 -16.19 5.92
CA ALA A 369 8.20 -15.68 4.67
C ALA A 369 6.69 -15.91 4.53
N GLY A 370 6.12 -16.86 5.27
CA GLY A 370 4.68 -17.08 5.36
C GLY A 370 3.95 -16.21 6.39
N GLY A 371 4.64 -15.32 7.12
CA GLY A 371 4.04 -14.49 8.17
C GLY A 371 3.97 -15.15 9.55
N VAL A 372 3.32 -14.47 10.49
CA VAL A 372 3.28 -14.91 11.90
C VAL A 372 2.45 -16.18 12.05
N GLU A 373 1.39 -16.35 11.26
CA GLU A 373 0.54 -17.55 11.24
C GLU A 373 1.33 -18.78 10.80
N SER A 374 2.06 -18.68 9.69
CA SER A 374 2.96 -19.75 9.21
C SER A 374 4.02 -20.09 10.26
N ALA A 375 4.67 -19.05 10.81
CA ALA A 375 5.69 -19.21 11.84
C ALA A 375 5.13 -19.84 13.12
N SER A 376 3.94 -19.45 13.55
CA SER A 376 3.31 -19.99 14.76
C SER A 376 2.90 -21.44 14.62
N ARG A 377 2.41 -21.85 13.44
CA ARG A 377 2.16 -23.28 13.17
C ARG A 377 3.44 -24.11 13.27
N PHE A 378 4.55 -23.57 12.77
CA PHE A 378 5.84 -24.24 12.82
C PHE A 378 6.41 -24.32 14.26
N PHE A 379 6.42 -23.20 14.99
CA PHE A 379 6.96 -23.14 16.35
C PHE A 379 6.05 -23.77 17.42
N GLY A 380 4.74 -23.91 17.15
CA GLY A 380 3.80 -24.67 17.96
C GLY A 380 2.43 -24.01 18.10
N GLN A 381 1.35 -24.81 18.07
CA GLN A 381 -0.05 -24.34 18.08
C GLN A 381 -0.42 -23.36 19.22
N ARG A 382 0.25 -23.42 20.38
CA ARG A 382 0.04 -22.45 21.48
C ARG A 382 0.40 -21.01 21.11
N LEU A 383 1.17 -20.80 20.04
CA LEU A 383 1.56 -19.48 19.55
C LEU A 383 0.52 -18.86 18.63
N SER A 384 -0.45 -19.62 18.11
CA SER A 384 -1.50 -19.07 17.23
C SER A 384 -2.41 -18.07 17.95
N SER A 385 -2.66 -18.28 19.26
CA SER A 385 -3.43 -17.32 20.08
C SER A 385 -2.71 -15.96 20.25
N TRP A 386 -1.40 -15.92 20.01
CA TRP A 386 -0.61 -14.68 20.03
C TRP A 386 -0.58 -13.99 18.65
N CYS A 387 -1.10 -14.64 17.60
CA CYS A 387 -1.30 -14.05 16.28
C CYS A 387 -2.61 -13.25 16.21
N GLU A 388 -3.66 -13.78 16.85
CA GLU A 388 -5.02 -13.21 16.88
C GLU A 388 -5.08 -11.86 17.61
N SER A 389 -4.11 -11.54 18.45
CA SER A 389 -3.95 -10.24 19.14
C SER A 389 -3.44 -9.10 18.23
N GLY A 390 -3.48 -9.29 16.91
CA GLY A 390 -3.36 -8.24 15.91
C GLY A 390 -2.05 -8.20 15.14
N TYR A 391 -1.10 -9.12 15.38
CA TYR A 391 0.24 -9.09 14.77
C TYR A 391 0.26 -9.43 13.26
N ASP A 392 -0.75 -10.14 12.76
CA ASP A 392 -0.71 -10.78 11.43
C ASP A 392 -1.79 -10.35 10.44
N THR A 393 -2.47 -9.21 10.65
CA THR A 393 -3.39 -8.70 9.64
C THR A 393 -2.60 -8.21 8.42
N ALA A 394 -2.26 -9.13 7.52
CA ALA A 394 -1.93 -8.83 6.14
C ALA A 394 -3.03 -7.92 5.58
N GLY A 395 -2.71 -6.63 5.40
CA GLY A 395 -3.60 -5.60 4.86
C GLY A 395 -4.14 -4.55 5.86
N GLY A 396 -3.98 -4.74 7.17
CA GLY A 396 -4.50 -3.81 8.18
C GLY A 396 -3.45 -2.80 8.66
N GLY A 397 -3.47 -1.59 8.12
CA GLY A 397 -2.64 -0.49 8.63
C GLY A 397 -3.17 0.03 9.97
N MET A 398 -2.76 -0.57 11.09
CA MET A 398 -3.18 -0.08 12.40
C MET A 398 -2.37 1.17 12.78
N GLN A 399 -3.02 2.34 12.70
CA GLN A 399 -2.76 3.42 13.65
C GLN A 399 -3.58 3.10 14.91
N MET A 400 -2.93 3.05 16.08
CA MET A 400 -3.60 3.03 17.37
C MET A 400 -4.44 4.31 17.56
N VAL A 401 -5.66 4.30 17.05
CA VAL A 401 -6.73 5.26 17.34
C VAL A 401 -7.99 4.42 17.52
N SER A 402 -8.77 4.66 18.57
CA SER A 402 -9.93 3.83 18.96
C SER A 402 -10.94 3.52 17.83
N GLY A 403 -10.98 4.32 16.74
CA GLY A 403 -11.79 4.04 15.55
C GLY A 403 -11.18 3.09 14.49
N SER A 404 -9.93 2.64 14.65
CA SER A 404 -9.20 1.79 13.69
C SER A 404 -9.53 0.29 13.80
N ARG A 405 -9.90 -0.18 15.00
CA ARG A 405 -10.19 -1.60 15.25
C ARG A 405 -11.36 -2.10 14.42
N LEU A 406 -12.38 -1.26 14.20
CA LEU A 406 -13.51 -1.60 13.34
C LEU A 406 -13.11 -1.65 11.86
N SER A 407 -12.30 -0.70 11.37
CA SER A 407 -11.81 -0.76 9.97
C SER A 407 -10.94 -1.99 9.72
N ASP A 408 -10.14 -2.40 10.72
CA ASP A 408 -9.30 -3.59 10.65
C ASP A 408 -10.15 -4.88 10.72
N LEU A 409 -11.17 -4.94 11.59
CA LEU A 409 -12.13 -6.05 11.68
C LEU A 409 -12.95 -6.25 10.40
N LEU A 410 -13.25 -5.16 9.69
CA LEU A 410 -14.07 -5.19 8.48
C LEU A 410 -13.23 -5.35 7.20
N GLY A 411 -11.91 -5.42 7.29
CA GLY A 411 -11.01 -5.51 6.14
C GLY A 411 -11.07 -4.28 5.23
N ILE A 412 -11.55 -3.16 5.75
CA ILE A 412 -11.73 -1.92 4.99
C ILE A 412 -10.47 -1.09 5.17
N CYS A 413 -9.75 -0.82 4.08
CA CYS A 413 -8.59 0.05 4.08
C CYS A 413 -8.88 1.33 4.89
N SER A 414 -7.99 1.66 5.84
CA SER A 414 -8.13 2.75 6.81
C SER A 414 -8.37 4.15 6.20
N GLY A 415 -8.31 4.28 4.87
CA GLY A 415 -8.79 5.45 4.13
C GLY A 415 -10.31 5.62 4.10
N VAL A 416 -11.10 4.60 4.45
CA VAL A 416 -12.57 4.72 4.54
C VAL A 416 -12.99 5.38 5.84
N SER A 417 -12.25 5.22 6.94
CA SER A 417 -12.55 5.95 8.20
C SER A 417 -12.55 7.47 8.01
N GLN A 418 -11.72 7.99 7.08
CA GLN A 418 -11.69 9.41 6.72
C GLN A 418 -12.84 9.85 5.78
N ILE A 419 -13.51 8.89 5.12
CA ILE A 419 -14.63 9.13 4.18
C ILE A 419 -16.00 9.01 4.88
N LEU A 420 -16.06 8.30 6.01
CA LEU A 420 -17.33 7.98 6.69
C LEU A 420 -18.01 9.20 7.35
N GLY A 421 -17.35 10.36 7.42
CA GLY A 421 -17.95 11.57 7.98
C GLY A 421 -18.46 11.31 9.41
N PRO A 422 -19.44 12.09 9.92
CA PRO A 422 -20.02 11.84 11.24
C PRO A 422 -20.63 10.43 11.32
N ALA A 423 -20.44 9.76 12.46
CA ALA A 423 -20.69 8.33 12.73
C ALA A 423 -21.96 7.73 12.09
N ARG A 424 -23.07 8.48 12.04
CA ARG A 424 -24.34 8.04 11.45
C ARG A 424 -24.30 7.82 9.94
N LEU A 425 -23.58 8.66 9.18
CA LEU A 425 -23.39 8.46 7.74
C LEU A 425 -22.43 7.28 7.47
N GLY A 426 -21.52 7.04 8.41
CA GLY A 426 -20.58 5.93 8.38
C GLY A 426 -21.27 4.57 8.52
N ALA A 427 -22.10 4.41 9.54
CA ALA A 427 -22.82 3.15 9.79
C ALA A 427 -23.81 2.78 8.67
N ALA A 428 -24.50 3.76 8.08
CA ALA A 428 -25.39 3.51 6.94
C ALA A 428 -24.63 3.05 5.69
N ARG A 429 -23.49 3.69 5.38
CA ARG A 429 -22.63 3.28 4.25
C ARG A 429 -22.00 1.91 4.47
N LEU A 430 -21.65 1.61 5.72
CA LEU A 430 -21.04 0.36 6.12
C LEU A 430 -22.03 -0.81 6.13
N ALA A 431 -23.25 -0.60 6.64
CA ALA A 431 -24.33 -1.60 6.58
C ALA A 431 -24.68 -1.96 5.13
N VAL A 432 -24.75 -0.96 4.24
CA VAL A 432 -24.97 -1.20 2.80
C VAL A 432 -23.82 -2.02 2.20
N ALA A 433 -22.56 -1.68 2.49
CA ALA A 433 -21.41 -2.40 1.99
C ALA A 433 -21.36 -3.86 2.50
N LEU A 434 -21.64 -4.09 3.78
CA LEU A 434 -21.63 -5.43 4.39
C LEU A 434 -22.80 -6.30 3.90
N ASN A 435 -23.98 -5.73 3.70
CA ASN A 435 -25.11 -6.46 3.14
C ASN A 435 -24.87 -6.85 1.68
N GLN A 436 -24.25 -5.96 0.90
CA GLN A 436 -23.99 -6.21 -0.52
C GLN A 436 -22.79 -7.12 -0.77
N CYS A 437 -21.73 -7.01 0.03
CA CYS A 437 -20.53 -7.84 -0.14
C CYS A 437 -20.63 -9.20 0.56
N CYS A 438 -21.36 -9.27 1.68
CA CYS A 438 -21.36 -10.45 2.56
C CYS A 438 -22.76 -11.04 2.81
N GLY A 439 -23.84 -10.42 2.33
CA GLY A 439 -25.21 -10.95 2.47
C GLY A 439 -25.76 -10.94 3.90
N LEU A 440 -25.25 -10.05 4.77
CA LEU A 440 -25.50 -10.08 6.22
C LEU A 440 -26.83 -9.46 6.71
N ASP A 441 -27.62 -8.85 5.80
CA ASP A 441 -28.95 -8.25 6.06
C ASP A 441 -29.06 -7.39 7.34
N LEU A 442 -28.04 -6.55 7.58
CA LEU A 442 -27.91 -5.65 8.73
C LEU A 442 -28.58 -4.30 8.46
N SER A 443 -29.40 -3.79 9.38
CA SER A 443 -29.88 -2.42 9.28
C SER A 443 -28.82 -1.43 9.80
N ALA A 444 -28.86 -0.19 9.30
CA ALA A 444 -27.99 0.88 9.80
C ALA A 444 -28.22 1.19 11.31
N ALA A 445 -29.40 0.85 11.84
CA ALA A 445 -29.71 0.98 13.26
C ALA A 445 -29.02 -0.12 14.07
N ASP A 446 -29.07 -1.38 13.62
CA ASP A 446 -28.41 -2.51 14.27
C ASP A 446 -26.89 -2.29 14.38
N LEU A 447 -26.30 -1.75 13.32
CA LEU A 447 -24.86 -1.44 13.27
C LEU A 447 -24.50 -0.28 14.22
N MET A 448 -25.36 0.74 14.34
CA MET A 448 -25.13 1.85 15.26
C MET A 448 -25.26 1.41 16.71
N ASP A 449 -26.22 0.56 17.04
CA ASP A 449 -26.40 0.06 18.40
C ASP A 449 -25.20 -0.79 18.84
N GLN A 450 -24.70 -1.68 17.97
CA GLN A 450 -23.46 -2.44 18.23
C GLN A 450 -22.22 -1.56 18.34
N LEU A 451 -22.11 -0.50 17.52
CA LEU A 451 -20.98 0.43 17.61
C LEU A 451 -20.98 1.24 18.91
N VAL A 452 -22.16 1.64 19.38
CA VAL A 452 -22.32 2.33 20.66
C VAL A 452 -21.99 1.39 21.83
N GLU A 453 -22.41 0.13 21.76
CA GLU A 453 -22.09 -0.90 22.75
C GLU A 453 -20.57 -1.18 22.81
N MET A 454 -19.92 -1.27 21.64
CA MET A 454 -18.45 -1.39 21.54
C MET A 454 -17.71 -0.17 22.10
N GLU A 455 -18.15 1.06 21.81
CA GLU A 455 -17.54 2.28 22.35
C GLU A 455 -17.65 2.34 23.87
N GLN A 456 -18.82 2.00 24.43
CA GLN A 456 -19.04 1.98 25.88
C GLN A 456 -18.08 0.99 26.57
N HIS A 457 -17.91 -0.22 26.02
CA HIS A 457 -17.01 -1.23 26.60
C HIS A 457 -15.51 -0.95 26.38
N THR A 458 -15.11 -0.19 25.36
CA THR A 458 -13.70 0.21 25.21
C THR A 458 -13.22 1.19 26.28
N SER A 459 -14.13 1.96 26.90
CA SER A 459 -13.78 2.88 28.00
C SER A 459 -13.47 2.16 29.32
N GLU A 460 -14.03 0.96 29.52
CA GLU A 460 -13.82 0.14 30.73
C GLU A 460 -12.59 -0.78 30.63
N CYS A 461 -12.10 -1.06 29.42
CA CYS A 461 -11.05 -2.05 29.11
C CYS A 461 -9.61 -1.57 29.37
N SER A 462 -9.42 -0.42 30.04
CA SER A 462 -8.09 0.13 30.37
C SER A 462 -7.50 -0.42 31.67
N ALA A 463 -8.28 -1.14 32.49
CA ALA A 463 -7.86 -1.58 33.81
C ALA A 463 -7.52 -3.07 33.92
N ASP A 464 -8.15 -3.97 33.16
CA ASP A 464 -7.89 -5.42 33.26
C ASP A 464 -7.93 -6.10 31.88
N GLY A 465 -6.88 -6.85 31.57
CA GLY A 465 -6.61 -7.42 30.25
C GLY A 465 -7.56 -8.55 29.83
N CYS A 466 -7.76 -8.61 28.50
CA CYS A 466 -8.09 -9.80 27.70
C CYS A 466 -9.22 -10.71 28.24
N ARG A 467 -10.49 -10.40 27.93
CA ARG A 467 -11.61 -11.37 28.03
C ARG A 467 -12.72 -11.26 26.97
N LEU A 468 -12.49 -10.61 25.82
CA LEU A 468 -13.55 -10.38 24.81
C LEU A 468 -13.41 -11.22 23.52
N TYR A 469 -12.81 -12.41 23.58
CA TYR A 469 -12.63 -13.31 22.42
C TYR A 469 -13.31 -14.68 22.55
N GLN A 470 -14.34 -14.80 23.40
CA GLN A 470 -15.37 -15.84 23.27
C GLN A 470 -16.63 -15.18 22.74
#